data_AF-A0A7Y2BFE5-F1
#
_entry.id   AF-A0A7Y2BFE5-F1
#
_cell.length_a   1.000
_cell.length_b   1.000
_cell.length_c   1.000
_cell.angle_alpha   90.00
_cell.angle_beta   90.00
_cell.angle_gamma   90.00
#
_symmetry.space_group_name_H-M   'P 1'
#
loop_
_entity.id
_entity.type
_entity.pdbx_description
1 polymer ?
#
loop_
_entity_poly.entity_id
_entity_poly.type
_entity_poly.pdbx_seq_one_letter_code
_entity_poly.pdbx_strand_id
1 'polypeptide(L)'
;MGSNKATSDILLYAEMLAPSVMRLKNGSLLTGFRIKGPDLESAPPEVWAASSAAMNDAVLSLDHGWTVHFETTRLPSSGSRGGDFLDPTCRLIDEERRRTLFFETEQWLFLTQAPPWSEQSPTLKNLKS
;
A
#
# COMPACT_ATOMS: atom_id res chain seq x y z
N MET A 1 -40.12 -0.81 -10.77
CA MET A 1 -39.82 -1.41 -9.44
C MET A 1 -38.31 -1.49 -9.28
N GLY A 2 -37.71 -0.60 -8.49
CA GLY A 2 -36.30 -0.69 -8.14
C GLY A 2 -36.11 -1.80 -7.12
N SER A 3 -35.43 -2.89 -7.50
CA SER A 3 -35.09 -3.95 -6.57
C SER A 3 -34.12 -3.38 -5.52
N ASN A 4 -34.49 -3.44 -4.24
CA ASN A 4 -33.62 -3.08 -3.13
C ASN A 4 -32.43 -4.05 -3.13
N LYS A 5 -31.30 -3.63 -3.68
CA LYS A 5 -30.06 -4.39 -3.62
C LYS A 5 -29.57 -4.42 -2.17
N ALA A 6 -29.27 -5.61 -1.66
CA ALA A 6 -28.63 -5.73 -0.37
C ALA A 6 -27.20 -5.14 -0.44
N THR A 7 -26.64 -4.72 0.68
CA THR A 7 -25.26 -4.20 0.76
C THR A 7 -24.25 -5.22 0.20
N SER A 8 -24.53 -6.52 0.34
CA SER A 8 -23.72 -7.57 -0.28
C SER A 8 -23.68 -7.47 -1.80
N ASP A 9 -24.76 -7.02 -2.45
CA ASP A 9 -24.88 -7.00 -3.91
C ASP A 9 -24.10 -5.86 -4.56
N ILE A 10 -23.83 -4.79 -3.80
CA ILE A 10 -23.07 -3.62 -4.26
C ILE A 10 -21.56 -3.79 -4.07
N LEU A 11 -21.11 -4.64 -3.15
CA LEU A 11 -19.69 -4.90 -2.95
C LEU A 11 -19.12 -5.74 -4.10
N LEU A 12 -17.91 -5.41 -4.53
CA LEU A 12 -17.18 -6.16 -5.57
C LEU A 12 -16.53 -7.44 -5.05
N TYR A 13 -16.44 -7.64 -3.74
CA TYR A 13 -15.76 -8.79 -3.13
C TYR A 13 -16.60 -10.06 -3.26
N ALA A 14 -15.98 -11.16 -3.70
CA ALA A 14 -16.64 -12.45 -3.83
C ALA A 14 -16.17 -13.42 -2.74
N GLU A 15 -14.89 -13.77 -2.73
CA GLU A 15 -14.31 -14.70 -1.75
C GLU A 15 -12.80 -14.52 -1.61
N MET A 16 -12.23 -15.02 -0.50
CA MET A 16 -10.79 -15.10 -0.31
C MET A 16 -10.29 -16.45 -0.86
N LEU A 17 -9.43 -16.42 -1.89
CA LEU A 17 -8.90 -17.64 -2.53
C LEU A 17 -7.69 -18.21 -1.81
N ALA A 18 -6.88 -17.33 -1.24
CA ALA A 18 -5.64 -17.64 -0.54
C ALA A 18 -5.35 -16.52 0.47
N PRO A 19 -4.39 -16.70 1.39
CA PRO A 19 -3.95 -15.62 2.27
C PRO A 19 -3.63 -14.35 1.47
N SER A 20 -4.31 -13.26 1.82
CA SER A 20 -4.20 -11.94 1.17
C SER A 20 -4.62 -11.87 -0.31
N VAL A 21 -5.20 -12.92 -0.89
CA VAL A 21 -5.71 -12.91 -2.28
C VAL A 21 -7.23 -13.04 -2.29
N MET A 22 -7.89 -12.03 -2.83
CA MET A 22 -9.34 -11.93 -2.93
C MET A 22 -9.79 -12.01 -4.39
N ARG A 23 -10.80 -12.84 -4.67
CA ARG A 23 -11.52 -12.81 -5.94
C ARG A 23 -12.61 -11.76 -5.89
N LEU A 24 -12.67 -10.92 -6.91
CA LEU A 24 -13.76 -9.98 -7.13
C LEU A 24 -14.86 -10.62 -7.98
N LYS A 25 -16.09 -10.13 -7.87
CA LYS A 25 -17.29 -10.65 -8.56
C LYS A 25 -17.21 -10.52 -10.08
N ASN A 26 -16.40 -9.60 -10.58
CA ASN A 26 -16.11 -9.46 -12.01
C ASN A 26 -15.01 -10.45 -12.49
N GLY A 27 -14.48 -11.29 -11.62
CA GLY A 27 -13.43 -12.26 -11.93
C GLY A 27 -11.99 -11.78 -11.71
N SER A 28 -11.77 -10.50 -11.40
CA SER A 28 -10.44 -9.98 -11.08
C SER A 28 -9.90 -10.57 -9.78
N LEU A 29 -8.57 -10.58 -9.65
CA LEU A 29 -7.87 -10.92 -8.42
C LEU A 29 -7.31 -9.65 -7.77
N LEU A 30 -7.51 -9.48 -6.47
CA LEU A 30 -6.99 -8.38 -5.67
C LEU A 30 -6.06 -8.92 -4.59
N THR A 31 -4.90 -8.30 -4.43
CA THR A 31 -4.00 -8.52 -3.29
C THR A 31 -3.52 -7.19 -2.73
N GLY A 32 -3.12 -7.20 -1.46
CA GLY A 32 -2.68 -6.02 -0.73
C GLY A 32 -1.40 -6.28 0.07
N PHE A 33 -0.52 -5.29 0.08
CA PHE A 33 0.74 -5.30 0.82
C PHE A 33 0.85 -4.04 1.66
N ARG A 34 1.35 -4.21 2.88
CA ARG A 34 1.80 -3.10 3.72
C ARG A 34 3.31 -3.00 3.60
N ILE A 35 3.78 -1.82 3.23
CA ILE A 35 5.21 -1.52 3.13
C ILE A 35 5.54 -0.59 4.29
N LYS A 36 6.56 -0.97 5.07
CA LYS A 36 7.11 -0.13 6.14
C LYS A 36 8.44 0.43 5.66
N GLY A 37 8.57 1.74 5.70
CA GLY A 37 9.81 2.45 5.38
C GLY A 37 10.15 3.50 6.44
N PRO A 38 11.35 4.09 6.38
CA PRO A 38 11.63 5.32 7.11
C PRO A 38 10.63 6.40 6.71
N ASP A 39 10.45 7.41 7.54
CA ASP A 39 9.62 8.57 7.19
C ASP A 39 10.14 9.20 5.90
N LEU A 40 9.36 9.07 4.81
CA LEU A 40 9.82 9.49 3.50
C LEU A 40 10.10 10.98 3.51
N GLU A 41 9.25 11.80 4.11
CA GLU A 41 9.43 13.26 4.12
C GLU A 41 10.69 13.74 4.85
N SER A 42 11.27 12.93 5.74
CA SER A 42 12.54 13.24 6.44
C SER A 42 13.74 12.43 5.94
N ALA A 43 13.54 11.53 4.97
CA ALA A 43 14.61 10.72 4.42
C ALA A 43 15.54 11.55 3.50
N PRO A 44 16.84 11.22 3.43
CA PRO A 44 17.77 11.84 2.50
C PRO A 44 17.35 11.66 1.03
N PRO A 45 17.70 12.60 0.12
CA PRO A 45 17.33 12.51 -1.30
C PRO A 45 17.77 11.20 -1.98
N GLU A 46 18.92 10.65 -1.62
CA GLU A 46 19.40 9.37 -2.16
C GLU A 46 18.48 8.20 -1.79
N VAL A 47 17.85 8.23 -0.63
CA VAL A 47 16.89 7.20 -0.18
C VAL A 47 15.59 7.31 -0.96
N TRP A 48 15.15 8.53 -1.31
CA TRP A 48 13.96 8.75 -2.15
C TRP A 48 14.17 8.23 -3.56
N ALA A 49 15.33 8.55 -4.15
CA ALA A 49 15.68 8.10 -5.48
C ALA A 49 15.73 6.57 -5.55
N ALA A 50 16.36 5.92 -4.55
CA ALA A 50 16.40 4.46 -4.46
C ALA A 50 15.01 3.85 -4.30
N SER A 51 14.16 4.41 -3.43
CA SER A 51 12.79 3.91 -3.19
C SER A 51 11.91 4.07 -4.44
N SER A 52 12.04 5.20 -5.13
CA SER A 52 11.30 5.47 -6.37
C SER A 52 11.74 4.53 -7.49
N ALA A 53 13.04 4.29 -7.64
CA ALA A 53 13.57 3.34 -8.62
C ALA A 53 13.07 1.91 -8.34
N ALA A 54 13.14 1.45 -7.08
CA ALA A 54 12.64 0.14 -6.71
C ALA A 54 11.13 -0.04 -6.99
N MET A 55 10.32 0.99 -6.71
CA MET A 55 8.89 0.96 -7.02
C MET A 55 8.63 0.95 -8.53
N ASN A 56 9.39 1.76 -9.29
CA ASN A 56 9.31 1.79 -10.74
C ASN A 56 9.64 0.42 -11.35
N ASP A 57 10.74 -0.20 -10.93
CA ASP A 57 11.16 -1.52 -11.42
C ASP A 57 10.11 -2.59 -11.08
N ALA A 58 9.52 -2.53 -9.88
CA ALA A 58 8.43 -3.42 -9.49
C ALA A 58 7.20 -3.25 -10.39
N VAL A 59 6.78 -2.01 -10.69
CA VAL A 59 5.66 -1.74 -11.59
C VAL A 59 5.97 -2.17 -13.02
N LEU A 60 7.19 -1.92 -13.51
CA LEU A 60 7.64 -2.33 -14.85
C LEU A 60 7.73 -3.86 -15.00
N SER A 61 7.92 -4.60 -13.90
CA SER A 61 7.91 -6.05 -13.91
C SER A 61 6.51 -6.66 -14.07
N LEU A 62 5.44 -5.88 -13.84
CA LEU A 62 4.07 -6.32 -14.07
C LEU A 62 3.79 -6.34 -15.58
N ASP A 63 3.18 -7.42 -16.05
CA ASP A 63 2.74 -7.54 -17.44
C ASP A 63 1.40 -6.80 -17.68
N HIS A 64 0.62 -7.25 -18.66
CA HIS A 64 -0.63 -6.59 -19.00
C HIS A 64 -1.76 -6.91 -18.02
N GLY A 65 -2.74 -6.00 -17.95
CA GLY A 65 -3.97 -6.23 -17.18
C GLY A 65 -3.84 -5.98 -15.68
N TRP A 66 -2.69 -5.46 -15.21
CA TRP A 66 -2.54 -5.02 -13.82
C TRP A 66 -3.05 -3.59 -13.64
N THR A 67 -3.77 -3.38 -12.53
CA THR A 67 -4.05 -2.05 -11.98
C THR A 67 -3.35 -1.95 -10.63
N VAL A 68 -2.59 -0.89 -10.45
CA VAL A 68 -1.82 -0.61 -9.23
C VAL A 68 -2.47 0.56 -8.51
N HIS A 69 -2.86 0.34 -7.26
CA HIS A 69 -3.26 1.42 -6.36
C HIS A 69 -2.23 1.51 -5.24
N PHE A 70 -1.79 2.73 -4.97
CA PHE A 70 -0.80 2.98 -3.92
C PHE A 70 -1.26 4.14 -3.06
N GLU A 71 -1.15 3.96 -1.76
CA GLU A 71 -1.44 4.97 -0.76
C GLU A 71 -0.22 5.14 0.14
N THR A 72 0.10 6.38 0.45
CA THR A 72 1.14 6.74 1.42
C THR A 72 0.54 7.72 2.40
N THR A 73 0.62 7.39 3.67
CA THR A 73 0.12 8.23 4.74
C THR A 73 1.24 8.46 5.75
N ARG A 74 1.51 9.73 6.01
CA ARG A 74 2.42 10.12 7.07
C ARG A 74 1.66 10.23 8.38
N LEU A 75 2.11 9.50 9.38
CA LEU A 75 1.48 9.41 10.69
C LEU A 75 2.44 9.93 11.76
N PRO A 76 1.95 10.62 12.80
CA PRO A 76 2.77 10.87 13.99
C PRO A 76 3.25 9.52 14.54
N SER A 77 4.56 9.41 14.78
CA SER A 77 5.14 8.24 15.43
C SER A 77 4.47 8.06 16.78
N SER A 78 4.16 6.81 17.15
CA SER A 78 3.85 6.54 18.55
C SER A 78 5.06 7.00 19.36
N GLY A 79 4.88 7.97 20.25
CA GLY A 79 5.98 8.51 21.06
C GLY A 79 6.73 7.38 21.78
N SER A 80 8.01 7.60 22.08
CA SER A 80 8.79 6.58 22.79
C SER A 80 8.06 6.18 24.08
N ARG A 81 7.84 4.89 24.27
CA ARG A 81 7.46 4.37 25.59
C ARG A 81 8.69 4.59 26.45
N GLY A 82 8.67 5.61 27.31
CA GLY A 82 9.82 6.03 28.10
C GLY A 82 10.54 4.83 28.71
N GLY A 83 11.86 4.79 28.55
CA GLY A 83 12.70 3.70 29.05
C GLY A 83 13.34 4.07 30.39
N ASP A 84 13.42 3.10 31.30
CA ASP A 84 14.19 3.23 32.55
C ASP A 84 15.68 3.03 32.28
N PHE A 85 16.29 4.02 31.63
CA PHE A 85 17.72 4.00 31.33
C PHE A 85 18.54 4.31 32.60
N LEU A 86 19.46 3.41 32.94
CA LEU A 86 20.36 3.58 34.10
C LEU A 86 21.49 4.57 33.82
N ASP A 87 21.90 4.69 32.56
CA ASP A 87 22.97 5.59 32.13
C ASP A 87 22.44 7.03 31.90
N PRO A 88 23.12 8.07 32.43
CA PRO A 88 22.71 9.47 32.26
C PRO A 88 22.64 9.94 30.80
N THR A 89 23.52 9.46 29.91
CA THR A 89 23.50 9.86 28.50
C THR A 89 22.28 9.30 27.79
N CYS A 90 21.93 8.03 28.02
CA CYS A 90 20.71 7.43 27.48
C CYS A 90 19.44 8.15 27.99
N ARG A 91 19.41 8.56 29.27
CA ARG A 91 18.30 9.36 29.81
C ARG A 91 18.15 10.71 29.12
N LEU A 92 19.26 11.39 28.86
CA LEU A 92 19.25 12.68 28.17
C LEU A 92 18.74 12.54 26.72
N ILE A 93 19.21 11.50 26.01
CA ILE A 93 18.73 11.20 24.64
C ILE A 93 17.23 10.90 24.63
N ASP A 94 16.73 10.14 25.61
CA ASP A 94 15.29 9.86 25.73
C ASP A 94 14.47 11.11 26.05
N GLU A 95 14.99 12.01 26.89
CA GLU A 95 14.35 13.29 27.19
C GLU A 95 14.23 14.18 25.94
N GLU A 96 15.28 14.28 25.13
CA GLU A 96 15.24 15.01 23.85
C GLU A 96 14.30 14.35 22.83
N ARG A 97 14.27 13.01 22.79
CA ARG A 97 13.29 12.28 21.97
C ARG A 97 11.85 12.60 22.40
N ARG A 98 11.58 12.70 23.69
CA ARG A 98 10.23 13.07 24.20
C ARG A 98 9.82 14.50 23.88
N ARG A 99 10.77 15.40 23.66
CA ARG A 99 10.51 16.80 23.27
C ARG A 99 10.28 16.97 21.77
N THR A 100 10.62 15.98 20.96
CA THR A 100 10.54 16.04 19.49
C THR A 100 9.36 15.22 18.98
N LEU A 101 8.58 15.80 18.08
CA LEU A 101 7.55 15.08 17.32
C LEU A 101 8.21 14.31 16.18
N PHE A 102 8.16 12.98 16.25
CA PHE A 102 8.59 12.10 15.16
C PHE A 102 7.40 11.67 14.31
N PHE A 103 7.68 11.28 13.07
CA PHE A 103 6.71 10.76 12.12
C PHE A 103 7.17 9.41 11.60
N GLU A 104 6.21 8.59 11.19
CA GLU A 104 6.41 7.36 10.46
C GLU A 104 5.60 7.44 9.16
N THR A 105 6.07 6.80 8.11
CA THR A 105 5.31 6.68 6.86
C THR A 105 4.77 5.26 6.74
N GLU A 106 3.44 5.14 6.63
CA GLU A 106 2.78 3.90 6.26
C GLU A 106 2.42 3.91 4.78
N GLN A 107 2.69 2.79 4.12
CA GLN A 107 2.43 2.65 2.70
C GLN A 107 1.64 1.38 2.44
N TRP A 108 0.63 1.50 1.59
CA TRP A 108 -0.24 0.41 1.20
C TRP A 108 -0.24 0.29 -0.32
N LEU A 109 0.03 -0.91 -0.81
CA LEU A 109 0.04 -1.25 -2.22
C LEU A 109 -1.03 -2.30 -2.48
N PHE A 110 -1.94 -2.00 -3.40
CA PHE A 110 -2.95 -2.95 -3.87
C PHE A 110 -2.74 -3.23 -5.35
N LEU A 111 -2.70 -4.52 -5.69
CA LEU A 111 -2.57 -4.98 -7.06
C LEU A 111 -3.87 -5.69 -7.45
N THR A 112 -4.44 -5.27 -8.57
CA THR A 112 -5.59 -5.94 -9.18
C THR A 112 -5.21 -6.51 -10.52
N GLN A 113 -5.31 -7.82 -10.68
CA GLN A 113 -5.16 -8.48 -11.97
C GLN A 113 -6.53 -8.57 -12.66
N ALA A 114 -6.61 -8.08 -13.88
CA ALA A 114 -7.77 -8.26 -14.73
C ALA A 114 -8.00 -9.77 -15.01
N PRO A 115 -9.26 -10.21 -15.16
CA PRO A 115 -9.52 -11.60 -15.46
C PRO A 115 -8.94 -11.97 -16.83
N PRO A 116 -8.54 -13.24 -17.04
CA PRO A 116 -7.84 -13.67 -18.26
C PRO A 116 -8.66 -13.47 -19.55
N TRP A 117 -9.99 -13.45 -19.47
CA TRP A 117 -10.85 -13.20 -20.64
C TRP A 117 -10.93 -11.72 -21.04
N SER A 118 -10.51 -10.78 -20.17
CA SER A 118 -10.58 -9.35 -20.48
C SER A 118 -9.72 -8.96 -21.69
N GLU A 119 -8.61 -9.66 -21.92
CA GLU A 119 -7.71 -9.44 -23.07
C GLU A 119 -8.34 -9.81 -24.41
N GLN A 120 -9.39 -10.64 -24.38
CA GLN A 120 -10.10 -11.12 -25.57
C GLN A 120 -11.15 -10.12 -26.05
N SER A 121 -11.52 -9.13 -25.22
CA SER A 121 -12.53 -8.13 -25.56
C SER A 121 -12.05 -7.21 -26.69
N PRO A 122 -12.76 -7.17 -27.85
CA PRO A 122 -12.37 -6.33 -29.00
C PRO A 122 -12.37 -4.83 -28.67
N THR A 123 -13.14 -4.39 -27.67
CA THR A 123 -13.22 -2.99 -27.25
C THR A 123 -11.94 -2.50 -26.55
N LEU A 124 -11.23 -3.37 -25.83
CA LEU A 124 -9.97 -3.02 -25.15
C LEU A 124 -8.75 -3.09 -26.07
N LYS A 125 -8.83 -3.86 -27.17
CA LYS A 125 -7.77 -3.89 -28.20
C LYS A 125 -7.64 -2.54 -28.92
N ASN A 126 -8.74 -1.80 -29.07
CA ASN A 126 -8.78 -0.51 -29.76
C ASN A 126 -8.33 0.68 -28.92
N LEU A 127 -8.12 0.51 -27.60
CA LEU A 127 -7.51 1.53 -26.74
C LEU A 127 -5.96 1.42 -26.69
N LYS A 128 -5.39 0.46 -27.41
CA LYS A 128 -3.96 0.11 -27.42
C LYS A 128 -3.23 0.53 -28.71
N SER A 129 -3.76 1.51 -29.46
CA SER A 129 -3.09 2.11 -30.64
C SER A 129 -2.78 3.58 -30.44
#